data_AF-A0A942TLH3-F1
#
_entry.id   AF-A0A942TLH3-F1
#
_cell.length_a   1.000
_cell.length_b   1.000
_cell.length_c   1.000
_cell.angle_alpha   90.00
_cell.angle_beta   90.00
_cell.angle_gamma   90.00
#
_symmetry.space_group_name_H-M   'P 1'
#
loop_
_entity.id
_entity.type
_entity.pdbx_description
1 polymer ?
#
loop_
_entity_poly.entity_id
_entity_poly.type
_entity_poly.pdbx_seq_one_letter_code
_entity_poly.pdbx_strand_id
1 'polypeptide(L)' 'MNEANKIITKITTSPRFAHDLMDAAQKDNQSKVDQLIQSTGITVKAKSHYTPDGIVIELTNAKYQGDCCTLRLGLNW' A
#
# COMPACT_ATOMS: atom_id res chain seq x y z
N MET A 1 -2.06 -12.93 -3.00
CA MET A 1 -2.47 -12.86 -1.58
C MET A 1 -1.31 -12.60 -0.62
N ASN A 2 -0.18 -13.32 -0.72
CA ASN A 2 0.97 -13.12 0.20
C ASN A 2 1.49 -11.67 0.26
N GLU A 3 1.50 -10.96 -0.87
CA GLU A 3 1.95 -9.56 -0.92
C GLU A 3 1.06 -8.62 -0.09
N ALA A 4 -0.26 -8.80 -0.16
CA ALA A 4 -1.19 -8.03 0.67
C ALA A 4 -1.02 -8.32 2.16
N ASN A 5 -0.79 -9.58 2.53
CA ASN A 5 -0.58 -9.96 3.92
C ASN A 5 0.66 -9.28 4.52
N LYS A 6 1.72 -9.04 3.74
CA LYS A 6 2.88 -8.29 4.22
C LYS A 6 2.51 -6.85 4.60
N ILE A 7 1.73 -6.17 3.76
CA ILE A 7 1.24 -4.80 4.03
C ILE A 7 0.34 -4.79 5.26
N ILE A 8 -0.68 -5.66 5.28
CA ILE A 8 -1.63 -5.76 6.40
C ILE A 8 -0.89 -6.06 7.71
N THR A 9 0.04 -7.02 7.70
CA THR A 9 0.82 -7.37 8.89
C THR A 9 1.63 -6.17 9.39
N LYS A 10 2.25 -5.41 8.48
CA LYS A 10 3.03 -4.23 8.89
C LYS A 10 2.14 -3.14 9.50
N ILE A 11 0.95 -2.91 8.94
CA ILE A 11 -0.03 -1.95 9.47
C ILE A 11 -0.52 -2.40 10.86
N THR A 12 -0.90 -3.66 11.04
CA THR A 12 -1.50 -4.13 12.30
C THR A 12 -0.49 -4.34 13.43
N THR A 13 0.77 -4.64 13.10
CA THR A 13 1.81 -4.92 14.12
C THR A 13 2.70 -3.71 14.45
N SER A 14 2.66 -2.64 13.65
CA SER A 14 3.48 -1.46 13.85
C SER A 14 2.63 -0.18 13.84
N PRO A 15 2.17 0.28 15.01
CA PRO A 15 1.40 1.52 15.12
C PRO A 15 2.12 2.74 14.52
N ARG A 16 3.45 2.79 14.68
CA ARG A 16 4.28 3.83 14.07
C ARG A 16 4.22 3.80 12.54
N PHE A 17 4.29 2.61 11.93
CA PHE A 17 4.18 2.49 10.48
C PHE A 17 2.80 2.94 9.99
N ALA A 18 1.73 2.55 10.67
CA ALA A 18 0.37 2.95 10.32
C ALA A 18 0.21 4.48 10.39
N HIS A 19 0.71 5.10 11.47
CA HIS A 19 0.73 6.55 11.63
C HIS A 19 1.55 7.24 10.52
N ASP A 20 2.77 6.80 10.26
CA ASP A 20 3.64 7.40 9.26
C ASP A 20 3.06 7.27 7.83
N LEU A 21 2.36 6.17 7.54
CA LEU A 21 1.67 5.96 6.27
C LEU A 21 0.47 6.90 6.11
N MET A 22 -0.35 7.03 7.15
CA MET A 22 -1.49 7.96 7.19
C MET A 22 -1.02 9.43 7.06
N ASP A 23 -0.03 9.84 7.85
CA ASP A 23 0.52 11.21 7.83
C ASP A 23 1.11 11.56 6.46
N ALA A 24 1.86 10.63 5.84
CA ALA A 24 2.39 10.83 4.49
C ALA A 24 1.28 10.96 3.44
N ALA A 25 0.22 10.15 3.53
CA ALA A 25 -0.93 10.21 2.63
C ALA A 25 -1.71 11.53 2.79
N GLN A 26 -2.00 11.96 4.02
CA GLN A 26 -2.71 13.21 4.29
C GLN A 26 -1.92 14.47 3.86
N LYS A 27 -0.59 14.38 3.80
CA LYS A 27 0.30 15.44 3.32
C LYS A 27 0.58 15.39 1.81
N ASP A 28 -0.13 14.54 1.07
CA ASP A 28 0.06 14.34 -0.37
C ASP A 28 1.50 13.94 -0.76
N ASN A 29 2.21 13.24 0.15
CA ASN A 29 3.60 12.87 -0.05
C ASN A 29 3.72 11.49 -0.70
N GLN A 30 3.40 11.42 -2.00
CA GLN A 30 3.42 10.18 -2.79
C GLN A 30 4.74 9.42 -2.67
N SER A 31 5.88 10.11 -2.76
CA SER A 31 7.19 9.47 -2.67
C SER A 31 7.40 8.76 -1.33
N LYS A 32 6.90 9.34 -0.23
CA LYS A 32 7.01 8.73 1.09
C LYS A 32 6.06 7.55 1.25
N VAL A 33 4.83 7.67 0.74
CA VAL A 33 3.84 6.57 0.73
C VAL A 33 4.40 5.37 -0.02
N ASP A 34 4.97 5.57 -1.21
CA ASP A 34 5.55 4.50 -2.01
C ASP A 34 6.76 3.85 -1.30
N GLN A 35 7.62 4.64 -0.68
CA GLN A 35 8.75 4.14 0.12
C GLN A 35 8.27 3.28 1.29
N LEU A 36 7.25 3.73 2.01
CA LEU A 36 6.68 2.99 3.14
C LEU A 36 6.04 1.67 2.68
N ILE A 37 5.24 1.68 1.61
CA ILE A 37 4.64 0.47 1.05
C ILE A 37 5.73 -0.52 0.59
N GLN A 38 6.78 -0.06 -0.09
CA GLN A 38 7.91 -0.92 -0.47
C GLN A 38 8.66 -1.50 0.73
N SER A 39 8.78 -0.74 1.83
CA SER A 39 9.45 -1.20 3.07
C SER A 39 8.75 -2.38 3.75
N THR A 40 7.51 -2.71 3.35
CA THR A 40 6.79 -3.91 3.83
C THR A 40 7.37 -5.21 3.25
N GLY A 41 8.27 -5.14 2.27
CA GLY A 41 8.90 -6.30 1.64
C GLY A 41 8.07 -6.92 0.51
N ILE A 42 7.14 -6.15 -0.05
CA ILE A 42 6.48 -6.54 -1.30
C ILE A 42 7.46 -6.53 -2.47
N THR A 43 7.19 -7.37 -3.45
CA THR A 43 8.03 -7.61 -4.65
C THR A 43 7.28 -7.32 -5.95
N VAL A 44 5.99 -7.03 -5.84
CA VAL A 44 5.12 -6.67 -6.96
C VAL A 44 4.98 -5.15 -7.05
N LYS A 45 4.53 -4.67 -8.21
CA LYS A 45 4.20 -3.24 -8.36
C LYS A 45 2.99 -2.91 -7.51
N ALA A 46 3.11 -1.83 -6.74
CA ALA A 46 2.02 -1.23 -5.99
C ALA A 46 1.75 0.18 -6.52
N LYS A 47 0.48 0.56 -6.63
CA LYS A 47 0.05 1.94 -6.80
C LYS A 47 -0.83 2.30 -5.63
N SER A 48 -0.71 3.53 -5.13
CA SER A 48 -1.54 4.03 -4.05
C SER A 48 -2.32 5.25 -4.51
N HIS A 49 -3.58 5.34 -4.06
CA HIS A 49 -4.41 6.52 -4.19
C HIS A 49 -5.00 6.80 -2.82
N TYR A 50 -5.06 8.06 -2.40
CA TYR A 50 -5.53 8.42 -1.07
C TYR A 50 -6.33 9.70 -1.09
N THR A 51 -7.25 9.80 -0.13
CA THR A 51 -7.96 11.02 0.25
C THR A 51 -7.54 11.38 1.68
N PRO A 52 -7.99 12.51 2.25
CA PRO A 52 -7.80 12.78 3.67
C PRO A 52 -8.42 11.74 4.62
N ASP A 53 -9.24 10.80 4.13
CA ASP A 53 -10.02 9.82 4.91
C ASP A 53 -9.56 8.36 4.74
N GLY A 54 -8.78 8.06 3.70
CA GLY A 54 -8.37 6.69 3.44
C GLY A 54 -7.36 6.53 2.31
N ILE A 55 -6.83 5.32 2.19
CA ILE A 55 -5.89 4.91 1.15
C ILE A 55 -6.37 3.62 0.48
N VAL A 56 -6.26 3.58 -0.84
CA VAL A 56 -6.44 2.41 -1.69
C VAL A 56 -5.10 2.03 -2.28
N ILE A 57 -4.63 0.82 -1.98
CA ILE A 57 -3.40 0.25 -2.53
C ILE A 57 -3.77 -0.82 -3.55
N GLU A 58 -3.38 -0.62 -4.80
CA GLU A 58 -3.54 -1.56 -5.90
C GLU A 58 -2.25 -2.35 -6.09
N LEU A 59 -2.33 -3.67 -6.00
CA LEU A 59 -1.23 -4.59 -6.27
C LEU A 59 -1.48 -5.31 -7.59
N THR A 60 -0.49 -5.25 -8.50
CA THR A 60 -0.59 -5.86 -9.82
C THR A 60 0.59 -6.82 -10.05
N ASN A 61 0.28 -8.06 -10.45
CA ASN A 61 1.29 -9.10 -10.70
C ASN A 61 1.59 -9.29 -12.21
N ALA A 62 1.35 -8.27 -13.03
CA ALA A 62 1.55 -8.34 -14.47
C ALA A 62 3.05 -8.32 -14.80
N LYS A 63 3.67 -9.51 -14.80
CA LYS A 63 4.96 -9.77 -15.47
C LYS A 63 4.79 -10.16 -16.95
N TYR A 64 3.57 -10.48 -17.39
CA TYR A 64 3.23 -10.86 -18.77
C TYR A 64 1.92 -10.18 -19.22
N GLN A 65 1.79 -9.94 -20.52
CA GLN A 65 0.60 -9.33 -21.13
C GLN A 65 -0.64 -10.15 -20.81
N GLY A 66 -1.54 -9.55 -20.03
CA GLY A 66 -2.74 -10.18 -19.50
C GLY A 66 -2.85 -9.89 -18.01
N ASP A 67 -3.43 -8.73 -17.67
CA ASP A 67 -3.78 -8.33 -16.31
C ASP A 67 -4.84 -9.29 -15.75
N CYS A 68 -4.47 -10.52 -15.40
CA CYS A 68 -5.49 -11.47 -14.90
C CYS A 68 -6.11 -10.99 -13.60
N CYS A 69 -5.36 -10.21 -12.82
CA CYS A 69 -5.59 -10.12 -11.39
C CYS A 69 -4.98 -8.82 -10.80
N THR A 70 -5.84 -7.86 -10.48
CA THR A 70 -5.49 -6.70 -9.64
C THR A 70 -6.13 -6.89 -8.27
N LEU A 71 -5.35 -6.72 -7.20
CA LEU A 71 -5.86 -6.76 -5.84
C LEU A 71 -5.89 -5.34 -5.27
N ARG A 72 -7.04 -4.93 -4.72
CA ARG A 72 -7.21 -3.62 -4.08
C ARG A 72 -7.36 -3.78 -2.58
N LEU A 73 -6.56 -3.04 -1.84
CA LEU A 73 -6.60 -2.94 -0.38
C LEU A 73 -7.10 -1.54 -0.03
N GLY A 74 -8.29 -1.44 0.52
CA GLY A 74 -8.82 -0.19 1.08
C GLY A 74 -8.59 -0.15 2.59
N LEU A 75 -8.02 0.94 3.08
CA LEU A 75 -7.88 1.23 4.50
C LEU A 75 -8.42 2.63 4.76
N ASN A 76 -9.34 2.74 5.71
CA ASN A 76 -9.81 4.02 6.24
C ASN A 76 -9.16 4.25 7.59
N TRP A 77 -9.01 5.52 7.97
CA TRP A 77 -8.50 5.92 9.28
C TRP A 77 -9.48 6.83 10.01
#